data_AF-A0A820L1K7-F1
#
_entry.id   AF-A0A820L1K7-F1
#
_cell.length_a   1.000
_cell.length_b   1.000
_cell.length_c   1.000
_cell.angle_alpha   90.00
_cell.angle_beta   90.00
_cell.angle_gamma   90.00
#
_symmetry.space_group_name_H-M   'P 1'
#
loop_
_entity.id
_entity.type
_entity.pdbx_description
1 polymer ?
#
loop_
_entity_poly.entity_id
_entity_poly.type
_entity_poly.pdbx_seq_one_letter_code
_entity_poly.pdbx_strand_id
1 'polypeptide(L)'
;MTMRFEFLPNEIFIECFQYLNVPDVFYSFDQLNYRFYTLIRTIPLWLNFEEFKKFKFNQFCQIILSNPELKHQIISLKLSNEGTRGQIEQFLSLFPLNEFINLRSLSLIDLKVENVEQLRPMLALLSSLYYFSYTD
;
A
#
# COMPACT_ATOMS: atom_id res chain seq x y z
N MET A 1 -17.47 -22.91 26.91
CA MET A 1 -17.88 -21.67 26.22
C MET A 1 -17.05 -21.60 24.94
N THR A 2 -17.67 -21.66 23.77
CA THR A 2 -16.92 -21.68 22.50
C THR A 2 -16.57 -20.25 22.14
N MET A 3 -15.27 -19.93 22.09
CA MET A 3 -14.78 -18.67 21.51
C MET A 3 -15.29 -18.58 20.07
N ARG A 4 -15.95 -17.47 19.73
CA ARG A 4 -16.38 -17.20 18.36
C ARG A 4 -15.61 -16.02 17.80
N PHE A 5 -15.25 -16.13 16.54
CA PHE A 5 -14.47 -15.13 15.83
C PHE A 5 -15.16 -13.75 15.87
N GLU A 6 -16.48 -13.69 15.77
CA GLU A 6 -17.24 -12.44 15.81
C GLU A 6 -17.11 -11.64 17.12
N PHE A 7 -16.70 -12.29 18.22
CA PHE A 7 -16.55 -11.65 19.53
C PHE A 7 -15.13 -11.14 19.82
N LEU A 8 -14.17 -11.39 18.92
CA LEU A 8 -12.83 -10.81 19.08
C LEU A 8 -12.92 -9.28 19.02
N PRO A 9 -12.18 -8.54 19.86
CA PRO A 9 -12.08 -7.07 19.79
C PRO A 9 -11.45 -6.58 18.48
N ASN A 10 -11.67 -5.31 18.13
CA ASN A 10 -11.10 -4.73 16.91
C ASN A 10 -9.58 -4.71 16.96
N GLU A 11 -9.02 -4.46 18.14
CA GLU A 11 -7.59 -4.40 18.43
C GLU A 11 -6.89 -5.70 18.01
N ILE A 12 -7.51 -6.85 18.28
CA ILE A 12 -6.98 -8.16 17.90
C ILE A 12 -6.97 -8.33 16.37
N PHE A 13 -8.02 -7.86 15.68
CA PHE A 13 -8.03 -7.88 14.21
C PHE A 13 -6.96 -6.97 13.61
N ILE A 14 -6.79 -5.77 14.16
CA ILE A 14 -5.76 -4.81 13.73
C ILE A 14 -4.38 -5.44 13.90
N GLU A 15 -4.12 -6.07 15.05
CA GLU A 15 -2.86 -6.77 15.30
C GLU A 15 -2.64 -7.92 14.30
N CYS A 16 -3.65 -8.74 14.04
CA CYS A 16 -3.57 -9.79 13.02
C CYS A 16 -3.27 -9.22 11.62
N PHE A 17 -3.88 -8.09 11.25
CA PHE A 17 -3.68 -7.47 9.93
C PHE A 17 -2.24 -6.97 9.73
N GLN A 18 -1.48 -6.67 10.79
CA GLN A 18 -0.07 -6.29 10.68
C GLN A 18 0.83 -7.41 10.14
N TYR A 19 0.39 -8.67 10.27
CA TYR A 19 1.11 -9.83 9.73
C TYR A 19 0.68 -10.18 8.29
N LEU A 20 -0.28 -9.46 7.73
CA LEU A 20 -0.80 -9.69 6.39
C LEU A 20 -0.40 -8.52 5.48
N ASN A 21 -0.14 -8.83 4.21
CA ASN A 21 0.02 -7.77 3.24
C ASN A 21 -1.33 -7.09 2.99
N VAL A 22 -1.32 -5.76 2.89
CA VAL A 22 -2.53 -4.95 2.80
C VAL A 22 -3.47 -5.42 1.67
N PRO A 23 -3.01 -5.74 0.44
CA PRO A 23 -3.94 -6.23 -0.57
C PRO A 23 -4.65 -7.52 -0.17
N ASP A 24 -3.98 -8.44 0.54
CA ASP A 24 -4.62 -9.67 1.01
C ASP A 24 -5.64 -9.38 2.12
N VAL A 25 -5.41 -8.36 2.97
CA VAL A 25 -6.42 -7.86 3.93
C VAL A 25 -7.65 -7.35 3.19
N PHE A 26 -7.47 -6.52 2.17
CA PHE A 26 -8.59 -5.98 1.39
C PHE A 26 -9.34 -7.09 0.65
N TYR A 27 -8.67 -8.00 -0.05
CA TYR A 27 -9.37 -9.07 -0.77
C TYR A 27 -10.12 -10.03 0.16
N SER A 28 -9.63 -10.24 1.38
CA SER A 28 -10.21 -11.23 2.30
C SER A 28 -11.28 -10.64 3.21
N PHE A 29 -11.14 -9.37 3.61
CA PHE A 29 -11.96 -8.75 4.65
C PHE A 29 -12.70 -7.50 4.20
N ASP A 30 -12.28 -6.83 3.11
CA ASP A 30 -13.03 -5.66 2.64
C ASP A 30 -14.42 -6.09 2.18
N GLN A 31 -15.43 -5.31 2.60
CA GLN A 31 -16.85 -5.56 2.33
C GLN A 31 -17.40 -6.90 2.85
N LEU A 32 -16.63 -7.66 3.66
CA LEU A 32 -17.11 -8.92 4.24
C LEU A 32 -18.31 -8.69 5.18
N ASN A 33 -18.24 -7.63 5.97
CA ASN A 33 -19.36 -7.08 6.74
C ASN A 33 -19.06 -5.62 7.10
N TYR A 34 -20.05 -4.92 7.66
CA TYR A 34 -19.91 -3.52 8.04
C TYR A 34 -18.74 -3.27 9.02
N ARG A 35 -18.51 -4.18 9.96
CA ARG A 35 -17.44 -4.05 10.95
C ARG A 35 -16.06 -4.05 10.29
N PHE A 36 -15.78 -5.01 9.41
CA PHE A 36 -14.49 -5.07 8.69
C PHE A 36 -14.35 -3.96 7.66
N TYR A 37 -15.44 -3.63 6.95
CA TYR A 37 -15.47 -2.49 6.04
C TYR A 37 -15.01 -1.20 6.74
N THR A 38 -15.58 -0.89 7.90
CA THR A 38 -15.18 0.29 8.67
C THR A 38 -13.78 0.15 9.22
N LEU A 39 -13.43 -1.01 9.80
CA LEU A 39 -12.13 -1.23 10.45
C LEU A 39 -10.95 -1.01 9.50
N ILE A 40 -10.98 -1.60 8.31
CA ILE A 40 -9.89 -1.50 7.33
C ILE A 40 -9.66 -0.07 6.86
N ARG A 41 -10.70 0.80 6.91
CA ARG A 41 -10.63 2.22 6.52
C ARG A 41 -10.13 3.15 7.63
N THR A 42 -9.79 2.60 8.79
CA THR A 42 -9.31 3.38 9.96
C THR A 42 -7.86 3.07 10.32
N ILE A 43 -7.27 2.05 9.71
CA ILE A 43 -5.92 1.62 10.04
C ILE A 43 -4.88 2.21 9.08
N PRO A 44 -3.65 2.44 9.56
CA PRO A 44 -2.52 2.72 8.68
C PRO A 44 -2.22 1.53 7.76
N LEU A 45 -1.83 1.82 6.52
CA LEU A 45 -1.53 0.82 5.49
C LEU A 45 -0.04 0.83 5.15
N TRP A 46 0.60 -0.34 5.28
CA TRP A 46 1.97 -0.61 4.84
C TRP A 46 1.94 -1.51 3.62
N LEU A 47 2.00 -0.90 2.44
CA LEU A 47 1.94 -1.63 1.17
C LEU A 47 3.32 -2.20 0.84
N ASN A 48 3.36 -3.51 0.59
CA ASN A 48 4.52 -4.18 0.03
C ASN A 48 4.16 -4.89 -1.27
N PHE A 49 4.64 -4.39 -2.40
CA PHE A 49 4.42 -5.00 -3.72
C PHE A 49 5.65 -5.74 -4.28
N GLU A 50 6.67 -5.98 -3.47
CA GLU A 50 7.93 -6.62 -3.88
C GLU A 50 7.72 -7.99 -4.52
N GLU A 51 7.01 -8.90 -3.85
CA GLU A 51 6.75 -10.26 -4.35
C GLU A 51 5.33 -10.41 -4.96
N PHE A 52 4.70 -9.30 -5.38
CA PHE A 52 3.31 -9.34 -5.83
C PHE A 52 3.17 -9.73 -7.29
N LYS A 53 2.28 -10.71 -7.56
CA LYS A 53 1.90 -11.05 -8.93
C LYS A 53 1.20 -9.86 -9.60
N LYS A 54 1.59 -9.55 -10.85
CA LYS A 54 1.03 -8.45 -11.66
C LYS A 54 -0.49 -8.33 -11.63
N PHE A 55 -1.22 -9.45 -11.69
CA PHE A 55 -2.68 -9.44 -11.63
C PHE A 55 -3.21 -8.88 -10.30
N LYS A 56 -2.69 -9.37 -9.16
CA LYS A 56 -3.10 -8.88 -7.83
C LYS A 56 -2.72 -7.41 -7.62
N PHE A 57 -1.56 -7.00 -8.14
CA PHE A 57 -1.13 -5.59 -8.13
C PHE A 57 -2.12 -4.71 -8.89
N ASN A 58 -2.46 -5.07 -10.13
CA ASN A 58 -3.40 -4.32 -10.95
C ASN A 58 -4.77 -4.20 -10.31
N GLN A 59 -5.29 -5.31 -9.76
CA GLN A 59 -6.56 -5.31 -9.04
C GLN A 59 -6.51 -4.37 -7.83
N PHE A 60 -5.41 -4.32 -7.09
CA PHE A 60 -5.31 -3.46 -5.92
C PHE A 60 -5.19 -1.98 -6.32
N CYS A 61 -4.49 -1.67 -7.41
CA CYS A 61 -4.52 -0.33 -7.99
C CYS A 61 -5.95 0.11 -8.33
N GLN A 62 -6.82 -0.78 -8.82
CA GLN A 62 -8.24 -0.44 -9.04
C GLN A 62 -8.99 -0.14 -7.73
N ILE A 63 -8.63 -0.82 -6.64
CA ILE A 63 -9.20 -0.53 -5.30
C ILE A 63 -8.81 0.89 -4.86
N ILE A 64 -7.53 1.28 -5.00
CA ILE A 64 -7.06 2.63 -4.68
C ILE A 64 -7.76 3.68 -5.56
N LEU A 65 -7.88 3.43 -6.87
CA LEU A 65 -8.56 4.35 -7.80
C LEU A 65 -10.04 4.54 -7.43
N SER A 66 -10.71 3.46 -7.02
CA SER A 66 -12.13 3.51 -6.65
C SER A 66 -12.37 4.07 -5.24
N ASN A 67 -11.32 4.17 -4.41
CA ASN A 67 -11.40 4.68 -3.05
C ASN A 67 -10.27 5.68 -2.78
N PRO A 68 -10.36 6.92 -3.28
CA PRO A 68 -9.28 7.90 -3.18
C PRO A 68 -8.78 8.16 -1.76
N GLU A 69 -9.66 8.07 -0.76
CA GLU A 69 -9.32 8.24 0.67
C GLU A 69 -8.32 7.20 1.20
N LEU A 70 -8.13 6.07 0.51
CA LEU A 70 -7.12 5.09 0.89
C LEU A 70 -5.71 5.66 0.75
N LYS A 71 -5.49 6.62 -0.16
CA LYS A 71 -4.18 7.27 -0.35
C LYS A 71 -3.69 7.95 0.93
N HIS A 72 -4.62 8.49 1.71
CA HIS A 72 -4.32 9.12 3.00
C HIS A 72 -3.96 8.10 4.09
N GLN A 73 -4.35 6.83 3.97
CA GLN A 73 -4.03 5.80 4.94
C GLN A 73 -2.67 5.13 4.68
N ILE A 74 -2.12 5.29 3.48
CA ILE A 74 -0.85 4.67 3.10
C ILE A 74 0.32 5.42 3.75
N ILE A 75 0.99 4.75 4.69
CA ILE A 75 2.14 5.29 5.42
C ILE A 75 3.46 4.73 4.89
N SER A 76 3.44 3.52 4.32
CA SER A 76 4.60 2.92 3.68
C SER A 76 4.22 2.32 2.34
N LEU A 77 5.10 2.51 1.35
CA LEU A 77 4.97 1.95 0.02
C LEU A 77 6.30 1.33 -0.41
N LYS A 78 6.28 0.03 -0.70
CA LYS A 78 7.40 -0.69 -1.31
C LYS A 78 6.97 -1.20 -2.67
N LEU A 79 7.65 -0.77 -3.73
CA LEU A 79 7.43 -1.17 -5.11
C LEU A 79 8.68 -1.88 -5.64
N SER A 80 8.50 -2.84 -6.53
CA SER A 80 9.59 -3.57 -7.15
C SER A 80 9.33 -3.86 -8.62
N ASN A 81 10.33 -3.62 -9.45
CA ASN A 81 10.35 -4.10 -10.83
C ASN A 81 10.87 -5.54 -10.94
N GLU A 82 11.43 -6.10 -9.86
CA GLU A 82 11.80 -7.51 -9.78
C GLU A 82 10.55 -8.38 -9.90
N GLY A 83 10.55 -9.33 -10.83
CA GLY A 83 9.41 -10.23 -11.08
C GLY A 83 8.23 -9.61 -11.84
N THR A 84 7.98 -8.30 -11.72
CA THR A 84 6.98 -7.57 -12.52
C THR A 84 7.59 -6.33 -13.17
N ARG A 85 8.17 -6.51 -14.36
CA ARG A 85 8.79 -5.41 -15.12
C ARG A 85 7.82 -4.23 -15.32
N GLY A 86 8.24 -3.04 -14.90
CA GLY A 86 7.51 -1.79 -15.07
C GLY A 86 6.46 -1.51 -14.01
N GLN A 87 6.44 -2.25 -12.89
CA GLN A 87 5.50 -2.03 -11.79
C GLN A 87 5.63 -0.63 -11.20
N ILE A 88 6.86 -0.14 -11.01
CA ILE A 88 7.13 1.19 -10.45
C ILE A 88 6.55 2.26 -11.36
N GLU A 89 6.91 2.23 -12.64
CA GLU A 89 6.46 3.19 -13.64
C GLU A 89 4.94 3.15 -13.81
N GLN A 90 4.36 1.95 -13.79
CA GLN A 90 2.91 1.78 -13.84
C GLN A 90 2.25 2.43 -12.61
N PHE A 91 2.74 2.19 -11.40
CA PHE A 91 2.18 2.79 -10.19
C PHE A 91 2.25 4.32 -10.25
N LEU A 92 3.42 4.87 -10.57
CA LEU A 92 3.64 6.33 -10.62
C LEU A 92 2.85 7.02 -11.73
N SER A 93 2.56 6.31 -12.83
CA SER A 93 1.68 6.83 -13.90
C SER A 93 0.21 6.94 -13.46
N LEU A 94 -0.21 6.07 -12.53
CA LEU A 94 -1.58 6.05 -12.01
C LEU A 94 -1.74 7.00 -10.82
N PHE A 95 -0.70 7.12 -9.99
CA PHE A 95 -0.77 7.83 -8.72
C PHE A 95 0.41 8.80 -8.57
N PRO A 96 0.17 10.11 -8.69
CA PRO A 96 1.12 11.13 -8.29
C PRO A 96 1.50 10.95 -6.81
N LEU A 97 2.80 10.92 -6.50
CA LEU A 97 3.28 10.64 -5.13
C LEU A 97 2.78 11.69 -4.12
N ASN A 98 2.59 12.94 -4.53
CA ASN A 98 2.08 14.01 -3.68
C ASN A 98 0.64 13.79 -3.18
N GLU A 99 -0.11 12.84 -3.72
CA GLU A 99 -1.44 12.47 -3.21
C GLU A 99 -1.36 11.60 -1.95
N PHE A 100 -0.20 10.99 -1.66
CA PHE A 100 0.02 10.18 -0.46
C PHE A 100 0.59 11.04 0.67
N ILE A 101 -0.22 11.98 1.16
CA ILE A 101 0.19 13.02 2.13
C ILE A 101 0.79 12.48 3.44
N ASN A 102 0.42 11.25 3.82
CA ASN A 102 0.87 10.59 5.04
C ASN A 102 1.98 9.56 4.78
N LEU A 103 2.51 9.49 3.55
CA LEU A 103 3.59 8.58 3.21
C LEU A 103 4.86 8.97 3.94
N ARG A 104 5.37 8.05 4.77
CA ARG A 104 6.59 8.21 5.57
C ARG A 104 7.75 7.35 5.08
N SER A 105 7.44 6.27 4.38
CA SER A 105 8.43 5.31 3.89
C SER A 105 8.16 4.98 2.42
N LEU A 106 9.17 5.16 1.58
CA LEU A 106 9.13 4.78 0.16
C LEU A 106 10.36 3.93 -0.17
N SER A 107 10.13 2.73 -0.69
CA SER A 107 11.18 1.83 -1.15
C SER A 107 10.93 1.41 -2.60
N LEU A 108 11.93 1.59 -3.46
CA LEU A 108 11.86 1.27 -4.89
C LEU A 108 12.98 0.27 -5.25
N ILE A 109 12.61 -0.91 -5.73
CA ILE A 109 13.58 -1.98 -6.06
C ILE A 109 13.66 -2.18 -7.56
N ASP A 110 14.87 -2.39 -8.10
CA ASP A 110 15.16 -2.50 -9.53
C ASP A 110 14.69 -1.23 -10.27
N LEU A 111 15.06 -0.10 -9.68
CA LEU A 111 14.78 1.22 -10.24
C LEU A 111 15.90 1.57 -11.21
N LYS A 112 15.56 1.83 -12.47
CA LYS A 112 16.60 2.28 -13.42
C LYS A 112 17.06 3.68 -13.05
N VAL A 113 18.35 3.94 -13.20
CA VAL A 113 19.00 5.24 -12.94
C VAL A 113 18.27 6.41 -13.61
N GLU A 114 17.77 6.22 -14.83
CA GLU A 114 17.01 7.23 -15.58
C GLU A 114 15.72 7.69 -14.87
N ASN A 115 15.09 6.81 -14.09
CA ASN A 115 13.87 7.10 -13.34
C ASN A 115 14.15 7.89 -12.05
N VAL A 116 15.37 7.80 -11.50
CA VAL A 116 15.75 8.50 -10.26
C VAL A 116 15.68 10.01 -10.44
N GLU A 117 16.19 10.52 -11.55
CA GLU A 117 16.17 11.97 -11.84
C GLU A 117 14.75 12.51 -12.03
N GLN A 118 13.83 11.68 -12.55
CA GLN A 118 12.42 12.04 -12.69
C GLN A 118 11.69 12.06 -11.34
N LEU A 119 12.13 11.23 -10.40
CA LEU A 119 11.51 11.09 -9.07
C LEU A 119 11.93 12.19 -8.10
N ARG A 120 13.15 12.72 -8.21
CA ARG A 120 13.66 13.79 -7.34
C ARG A 120 12.67 14.94 -7.06
N PRO A 121 12.07 15.61 -8.07
CA PRO A 121 11.13 16.69 -7.81
C PRO A 121 9.87 16.20 -7.08
N MET A 122 9.43 14.97 -7.32
CA MET A 122 8.26 14.39 -6.64
C MET A 122 8.55 14.07 -5.18
N LEU A 123 9.75 13.57 -4.87
CA LEU A 123 10.17 13.29 -3.50
C LEU A 123 10.20 14.56 -2.63
N ALA A 124 10.57 15.70 -3.23
CA ALA A 124 10.57 16.98 -2.53
C ALA A 124 9.16 17.45 -2.10
N LEU A 125 8.10 16.91 -2.71
CA LEU A 125 6.71 17.23 -2.36
C LEU A 125 6.17 16.38 -1.20
N LEU A 126 6.89 15.32 -0.81
CA LEU A 126 6.47 14.41 0.26
C LEU A 126 6.93 14.94 1.62
N SER A 127 6.18 15.89 2.17
CA SER A 127 6.51 16.55 3.45
C SER A 127 6.61 15.60 4.65
N SER A 128 5.91 14.47 4.61
CA SER A 128 5.90 13.44 5.66
C SER A 128 6.97 12.36 5.48
N LEU A 129 7.73 12.37 4.37
CA LEU A 129 8.67 11.31 4.05
C LEU A 129 9.86 11.35 5.01
N TYR A 130 10.00 10.28 5.78
CA TYR A 130 11.11 10.10 6.72
C TYR A 130 12.17 9.14 6.18
N TYR A 131 11.75 8.17 5.37
CA TYR A 131 12.60 7.14 4.82
C TYR A 131 12.39 6.99 3.32
N PHE A 132 13.49 7.04 2.57
CA PHE A 132 13.53 6.75 1.15
C PHE A 132 14.71 5.82 0.86
N SER A 133 14.46 4.73 0.15
CA SER A 133 15.50 3.83 -0.33
C SER A 133 15.23 3.40 -1.75
N TYR A 134 16.28 3.24 -2.55
CA TYR A 134 16.18 2.57 -3.83
C TYR A 134 17.36 1.62 -4.06
N THR A 135 17.14 0.59 -4.88
CA THR A 135 18.18 -0.30 -5.38
C THR A 135 18.10 -0.37 -6.89
N ASP A 136 19.26 -0.40 -7.54
CA ASP A 136 19.43 -0.56 -8.98
C ASP A 136 19.63 -2.04 -9.35
#